data_AF-A0A9J7KU64-F1
#
_entry.id   AF-A0A9J7KU64-F1
#
_cell.length_a   1.000
_cell.length_b   1.000
_cell.length_c   1.000
_cell.angle_alpha   90.00
_cell.angle_beta   90.00
_cell.angle_gamma   90.00
#
_symmetry.space_group_name_H-M   'P 1'
#
loop_
_entity.id
_entity.type
_entity.pdbx_description
1 polymer ?
#
loop_
_entity_poly.entity_id
_entity_poly.type
_entity_poly.pdbx_seq_one_letter_code
_entity_poly.pdbx_strand_id
1 'polypeptide(L)'
;MGSGNLEVPYPARVAGRDRLGIIAALLVAVLIVFVCFVTMFVLVKQGVELGEMKSQMAQLNEMKAQLSHLRNMEAQLVQELRQWKEHLDMQVSPQGPSVHEQQNGAGRGKSATFLYGAEVHRRAKSNIGNFANKITLATTLGDCAAYHAAGHTTSGVYTLDLSSTSVEAYCDMENQGGGWTVIQRRQDGSVPFNRTWEEYKLGFGNLSGEYWLGNENIHLLTKRKNYKLRVVLEDFSGATRFAEYSTFR
;
A
#
# COMPACT_ATOMS: atom_id res chain seq x y z
N MET A 1 -71.27 -54.31 77.10
CA MET A 1 -70.97 -53.00 77.73
C MET A 1 -69.67 -52.55 77.09
N GLY A 2 -69.69 -51.73 76.06
CA GLY A 2 -70.00 -50.29 76.09
C GLY A 2 -68.75 -49.65 75.48
N SER A 3 -68.81 -49.17 74.24
CA SER A 3 -69.15 -47.79 73.87
C SER A 3 -67.87 -47.10 73.39
N GLY A 4 -67.90 -46.55 72.18
CA GLY A 4 -66.87 -45.60 71.74
C GLY A 4 -66.52 -45.67 70.26
N ASN A 5 -67.52 -45.63 69.37
CA ASN A 5 -67.29 -45.15 68.01
C ASN A 5 -66.99 -43.64 68.10
N LEU A 6 -65.76 -43.25 67.76
CA LEU A 6 -65.41 -41.86 67.51
C LEU A 6 -64.88 -41.78 66.07
N GLU A 7 -65.79 -41.62 65.11
CA GLU A 7 -65.44 -41.17 63.77
C GLU A 7 -65.00 -39.71 63.84
N VAL A 8 -63.70 -39.49 63.65
CA VAL A 8 -63.14 -38.16 63.42
C VAL A 8 -63.04 -37.98 61.90
N PRO A 9 -63.63 -36.93 61.30
CA PRO A 9 -63.52 -36.71 59.87
C PRO A 9 -62.11 -36.19 59.56
N TYR A 10 -61.33 -36.97 58.82
CA TYR A 10 -60.16 -36.42 58.15
C TYR A 10 -60.62 -35.45 57.06
N PRO A 11 -60.12 -34.20 57.01
CA PRO A 11 -60.36 -33.36 55.85
C PRO A 11 -59.67 -34.01 54.65
N ALA A 12 -60.43 -34.23 53.57
CA ALA A 12 -59.90 -34.64 52.29
C ALA A 12 -58.77 -33.68 51.88
N ARG A 13 -57.52 -34.18 51.89
CA ARG A 13 -56.40 -33.48 51.29
C ARG A 13 -56.72 -33.30 49.82
N VAL A 14 -56.82 -32.06 49.37
CA VAL A 14 -56.97 -31.68 47.97
C VAL A 14 -55.70 -32.13 47.22
N ALA A 15 -55.67 -33.38 46.76
CA ALA A 15 -54.65 -33.93 45.89
C ALA A 15 -54.95 -33.48 44.45
N GLY A 16 -54.74 -32.20 44.16
CA GLY A 16 -55.04 -31.64 42.83
C GLY A 16 -54.28 -30.38 42.47
N ARG A 17 -53.39 -29.87 43.35
CA ARG A 17 -52.74 -28.56 43.16
C ARG A 17 -51.22 -28.61 43.04
N ASP A 18 -50.61 -29.80 42.98
CA ASP A 18 -49.14 -29.91 42.99
C ASP A 18 -48.55 -30.14 41.60
N ARG A 19 -49.22 -30.92 40.73
CA ARG A 19 -48.71 -31.20 39.38
C ARG A 19 -48.72 -29.97 38.47
N LEU A 20 -49.78 -29.16 38.52
CA LEU A 20 -49.85 -27.90 37.77
C LEU A 20 -48.82 -26.87 38.27
N GLY A 21 -48.61 -26.79 39.59
CA GLY A 21 -47.62 -25.89 40.18
C GLY A 21 -46.17 -26.26 39.82
N ILE A 22 -45.86 -27.57 39.81
CA ILE A 22 -44.55 -28.08 39.37
C ILE A 22 -44.33 -27.82 37.88
N ILE A 23 -45.33 -28.08 37.02
CA ILE A 23 -45.22 -27.80 35.58
C ILE A 23 -45.04 -26.30 35.34
N ALA A 24 -45.80 -25.44 36.03
CA ALA A 24 -45.63 -23.99 35.94
C ALA A 24 -44.23 -23.54 36.39
N ALA A 25 -43.72 -24.07 37.50
CA ALA A 25 -42.37 -23.77 37.99
C ALA A 25 -41.28 -24.23 37.01
N LEU A 26 -41.44 -25.41 36.40
CA LEU A 26 -40.52 -25.92 35.38
C LEU A 26 -40.55 -25.08 34.10
N LEU A 27 -41.73 -24.65 33.65
CA LEU A 27 -41.86 -23.75 32.50
C LEU A 27 -41.22 -22.39 32.76
N VAL A 28 -41.42 -21.82 33.96
CA VAL A 28 -40.76 -20.57 34.37
C VAL A 28 -39.24 -20.75 34.41
N ALA A 29 -38.75 -21.86 34.97
CA ALA A 29 -37.31 -22.15 35.00
C ALA A 29 -36.73 -22.29 33.58
N VAL A 30 -37.40 -23.02 32.68
CA VAL A 30 -36.99 -23.19 31.28
C VAL A 30 -37.00 -21.85 30.54
N LEU A 31 -38.03 -21.00 30.75
CA LEU A 31 -38.09 -19.66 30.17
C LEU A 31 -36.96 -18.75 30.68
N ILE A 32 -36.64 -18.79 31.98
CA ILE A 32 -35.53 -18.01 32.53
C ILE A 32 -34.21 -18.46 31.92
N VAL A 33 -33.96 -19.77 31.84
CA VAL A 33 -32.73 -20.30 31.21
C VAL A 33 -32.63 -19.90 29.75
N PHE A 34 -33.74 -19.98 29.00
CA PHE A 34 -33.78 -19.58 27.60
C PHE A 34 -33.54 -18.07 27.42
N VAL A 35 -34.19 -17.23 28.23
CA VAL A 35 -33.97 -15.77 28.21
C VAL A 35 -32.53 -15.44 28.56
N CYS A 36 -31.95 -16.05 29.60
CA CYS A 36 -30.55 -15.86 29.97
C CYS A 36 -29.58 -16.30 28.85
N PHE A 37 -29.88 -17.38 28.15
CA PHE A 37 -29.05 -17.85 27.04
C PHE A 37 -29.12 -16.91 25.84
N VAL A 38 -30.33 -16.46 25.47
CA VAL A 38 -30.51 -15.50 24.37
C VAL A 38 -29.87 -14.15 24.70
N THR A 39 -30.02 -13.64 25.93
CA THR A 39 -29.38 -12.38 26.33
C THR A 39 -27.87 -12.50 26.35
N MET A 40 -27.31 -13.59 26.89
CA MET A 40 -25.85 -13.84 26.82
C MET A 40 -25.36 -13.92 25.38
N PHE A 41 -26.06 -14.62 24.49
CA PHE A 41 -25.68 -14.72 23.09
C PHE A 41 -25.71 -13.36 22.38
N VAL A 42 -26.76 -12.55 22.62
CA VAL A 42 -26.86 -11.19 22.08
C VAL A 42 -25.74 -10.30 22.62
N LEU A 43 -25.42 -10.38 23.91
CA LEU A 43 -24.34 -9.60 24.53
C LEU A 43 -22.96 -10.01 23.99
N VAL A 44 -22.72 -11.31 23.80
CA VAL A 44 -21.47 -11.80 23.17
C VAL A 44 -21.37 -11.30 21.73
N LYS A 45 -22.46 -11.39 20.95
CA LYS A 45 -22.50 -10.88 19.58
C LYS A 45 -22.20 -9.37 19.51
N GLN A 46 -22.88 -8.57 20.35
CA GLN A 46 -22.64 -7.13 20.44
C GLN A 46 -21.20 -6.81 20.91
N GLY A 47 -20.64 -7.61 21.82
CA GLY A 47 -19.26 -7.44 22.28
C GLY A 47 -18.22 -7.69 21.17
N VAL A 48 -18.44 -8.70 20.32
CA VAL A 48 -17.58 -9.01 19.17
C VAL A 48 -17.66 -7.89 18.13
N GLU A 49 -18.86 -7.46 17.73
CA GLU A 49 -19.05 -6.37 16.75
C GLU A 49 -18.48 -5.04 17.25
N LEU A 50 -18.63 -4.73 18.54
CA LEU A 50 -18.03 -3.54 19.15
C LEU A 50 -16.50 -3.61 19.17
N GLY A 51 -15.93 -4.80 19.34
CA GLY A 51 -14.48 -5.04 19.27
C GLY A 51 -13.93 -4.79 17.86
N GLU A 52 -14.60 -5.32 16.85
CA GLU A 52 -14.25 -5.10 15.43
C GLU A 52 -14.33 -3.62 15.06
N MET A 53 -15.41 -2.93 15.44
CA MET A 53 -15.59 -1.51 15.15
C MET A 53 -14.55 -0.63 15.84
N LYS A 54 -14.15 -0.95 17.08
CA LYS A 54 -13.05 -0.26 17.77
C LYS A 54 -11.71 -0.47 17.08
N SER A 55 -11.43 -1.69 16.62
CA SER A 55 -10.21 -2.01 15.87
C SER A 55 -10.16 -1.25 14.55
N GLN A 56 -11.26 -1.22 13.79
CA GLN A 56 -11.37 -0.44 12.56
C GLN A 56 -11.20 1.07 12.79
N MET A 57 -11.75 1.61 13.89
CA MET A 57 -11.60 3.02 14.22
C MET A 57 -10.15 3.38 14.62
N ALA A 58 -9.44 2.48 15.29
CA ALA A 58 -8.02 2.65 15.57
C ALA A 58 -7.19 2.67 14.27
N GLN A 59 -7.46 1.74 13.35
CA GLN A 59 -6.84 1.72 12.02
C GLN A 59 -7.15 2.99 11.22
N LEU A 60 -8.39 3.48 11.27
CA LEU A 60 -8.79 4.73 10.61
C LEU A 60 -8.08 5.95 11.17
N ASN A 61 -7.88 6.01 12.49
CA ASN A 61 -7.15 7.11 13.13
C ASN A 61 -5.68 7.11 12.76
N GLU A 62 -5.04 5.93 12.72
CA GLU A 62 -3.67 5.77 12.25
C GLU A 62 -3.52 6.22 10.79
N MET A 63 -4.42 5.75 9.92
CA MET A 63 -4.43 6.14 8.51
C MET A 63 -4.63 7.66 8.31
N LYS A 64 -5.44 8.31 9.17
CA LYS A 64 -5.60 9.77 9.16
C LYS A 64 -4.33 10.49 9.61
N ALA A 65 -3.58 9.96 10.57
CA ALA A 65 -2.30 10.52 11.01
C ALA A 65 -1.24 10.40 9.90
N GLN A 66 -1.21 9.28 9.18
CA GLN A 66 -0.33 9.13 8.01
C GLN A 66 -0.67 10.14 6.91
N LEU A 67 -1.96 10.36 6.63
CA LEU A 67 -2.40 11.33 5.63
C LEU A 67 -2.06 12.77 6.03
N SER A 68 -2.20 13.13 7.32
CA SER A 68 -1.82 14.47 7.80
C SER A 68 -0.30 14.69 7.69
N HIS A 69 0.49 13.66 7.99
CA HIS A 69 1.94 13.70 7.81
C HIS A 69 2.33 13.93 6.35
N LEU A 70 1.73 13.18 5.41
CA LEU A 70 1.97 13.35 3.98
C LEU A 70 1.60 14.75 3.49
N ARG A 71 0.47 15.29 3.95
CA ARG A 71 0.04 16.66 3.62
C ARG A 71 1.02 17.72 4.13
N ASN A 72 1.57 17.54 5.33
CA ASN A 72 2.56 18.44 5.89
C ASN A 72 3.87 18.40 5.09
N MET A 73 4.29 17.19 4.69
CA MET A 73 5.48 16.99 3.86
C MET A 73 5.33 17.62 2.47
N GLU A 74 4.14 17.50 1.84
CA GLU A 74 3.83 18.16 0.58
C GLU A 74 3.90 19.70 0.72
N ALA A 75 3.36 20.26 1.80
CA ALA A 75 3.44 21.69 2.06
C ALA A 75 4.89 22.17 2.21
N GLN A 76 5.74 21.36 2.86
CA GLN A 76 7.16 21.67 3.04
C GLN A 76 7.92 21.66 1.71
N LEU A 77 7.71 20.64 0.87
CA LEU A 77 8.32 20.58 -0.47
C LEU A 77 7.88 21.74 -1.36
N VAL A 78 6.59 22.11 -1.32
CA VAL A 78 6.08 23.26 -2.06
C VAL A 78 6.74 24.56 -1.60
N GLN A 79 6.99 24.70 -0.30
CA GLN A 79 7.68 25.88 0.25
C GLN A 79 9.16 25.93 -0.18
N GLU A 80 9.88 24.81 -0.15
CA GLU A 80 11.25 24.73 -0.64
C GLU A 80 11.34 25.07 -2.12
N LEU A 81 10.40 24.59 -2.93
CA LEU A 81 10.30 24.93 -4.35
C LEU A 81 10.03 26.43 -4.59
N ARG A 82 9.19 27.07 -3.76
CA ARG A 82 8.95 28.53 -3.83
C ARG A 82 10.22 29.32 -3.51
N GLN A 83 10.97 28.93 -2.49
CA GLN A 83 12.24 29.57 -2.16
C GLN A 83 13.27 29.42 -3.29
N TRP A 84 13.37 28.23 -3.87
CA TRP A 84 14.22 27.99 -5.04
C TRP A 84 13.80 28.83 -6.26
N LYS A 85 12.50 29.03 -6.47
CA LYS A 85 11.97 29.90 -7.53
C LYS A 85 12.43 31.35 -7.34
N GLU A 86 12.28 31.90 -6.14
CA GLU A 86 12.71 33.28 -5.85
C GLU A 86 14.23 33.47 -5.99
N HIS A 87 15.02 32.46 -5.57
CA HIS A 87 16.47 32.47 -5.74
C HIS A 87 16.88 32.48 -7.22
N LEU A 88 16.19 31.73 -8.06
CA LEU A 88 16.43 31.68 -9.51
C LEU A 88 15.97 32.95 -10.22
N ASP A 89 14.82 33.51 -9.85
CA ASP A 89 14.31 34.77 -10.41
C ASP A 89 15.27 35.94 -10.08
N MET A 90 15.98 35.90 -8.94
CA MET A 90 17.01 36.88 -8.60
C MET A 90 18.28 36.78 -9.46
N GLN A 91 18.57 35.59 -10.03
CA GLN A 91 19.70 35.38 -10.95
C GLN A 91 19.36 35.76 -12.41
N VAL A 92 18.08 36.05 -12.71
CA VAL A 92 17.59 36.54 -14.00
C VAL A 92 17.13 38.00 -13.85
N SER A 93 18.08 38.94 -13.84
CA SER A 93 17.75 40.37 -13.80
C SER A 93 17.10 40.83 -15.12
N PRO A 94 15.93 41.50 -15.10
CA PRO A 94 15.37 42.16 -16.27
C PRO A 94 15.89 43.60 -16.31
N GLN A 95 17.13 43.81 -16.75
CA GLN A 95 17.53 45.11 -17.29
C GLN A 95 17.55 45.04 -18.81
N GLY A 96 16.35 45.07 -19.40
CA GLY A 96 16.19 45.45 -20.81
C GLY A 96 16.15 46.97 -20.89
N PRO A 97 16.92 47.63 -21.78
CA PRO A 97 16.82 49.07 -21.96
C PRO A 97 15.43 49.43 -22.51
N SER A 98 14.86 50.53 -22.02
CA SER A 98 13.70 51.17 -22.62
C SER A 98 14.03 51.55 -24.07
N VAL A 99 13.27 51.01 -25.02
CA VAL A 99 13.34 51.41 -26.42
C VAL A 99 12.65 52.77 -26.53
N HIS A 100 13.45 53.84 -26.47
CA HIS A 100 13.04 55.12 -27.05
C HIS A 100 13.19 55.02 -28.56
N GLU A 101 12.06 55.10 -29.23
CA GLU A 101 11.96 55.16 -30.68
C GLU A 101 12.43 56.54 -31.14
N GLN A 102 13.59 56.59 -31.80
CA GLN A 102 14.07 57.79 -32.44
C GLN A 102 14.55 57.44 -33.86
N GLN A 103 13.72 57.84 -34.82
CA GLN A 103 14.04 57.90 -36.24
C GLN A 103 15.35 58.67 -36.41
N ASN A 104 16.28 58.14 -37.22
CA ASN A 104 16.95 58.84 -38.32
C ASN A 104 18.21 58.11 -38.79
N GLY A 105 18.36 58.00 -40.11
CA GLY A 105 19.65 58.25 -40.77
C GLY A 105 20.53 57.04 -41.08
N ALA A 106 20.78 56.86 -42.37
CA ALA A 106 21.78 55.99 -42.96
C ALA A 106 23.18 56.11 -42.33
N GLY A 107 23.89 54.99 -42.16
CA GLY A 107 25.28 55.01 -41.72
C GLY A 107 25.93 53.63 -41.63
N ARG A 108 26.87 53.36 -42.53
CA ARG A 108 27.73 52.18 -42.60
C ARG A 108 28.79 52.27 -41.50
N GLY A 109 28.79 51.36 -40.51
CA GLY A 109 29.82 51.28 -39.47
C GLY A 109 29.66 50.05 -38.57
N LYS A 110 30.70 49.21 -38.52
CA LYS A 110 30.76 47.91 -37.81
C LYS A 110 30.70 48.10 -36.29
N SER A 111 30.01 47.23 -35.55
CA SER A 111 30.19 47.15 -34.09
C SER A 111 30.24 45.72 -33.56
N ALA A 112 31.20 45.50 -32.67
CA ALA A 112 31.63 44.23 -32.07
C ALA A 112 30.60 43.59 -31.11
N THR A 113 29.31 43.93 -31.24
CA THR A 113 28.23 43.47 -30.36
C THR A 113 27.73 42.07 -30.71
N PHE A 114 28.08 41.53 -31.88
CA PHE A 114 27.52 40.26 -32.37
C PHE A 114 28.32 39.00 -32.01
N LEU A 115 29.52 39.12 -31.41
CA LEU A 115 30.38 37.96 -31.10
C LEU A 115 30.29 37.46 -29.65
N TYR A 116 29.58 38.16 -28.76
CA TYR A 116 29.40 37.73 -27.37
C TYR A 116 28.21 36.78 -27.15
N GLY A 117 27.28 36.66 -28.11
CA GLY A 117 26.09 35.80 -27.96
C GLY A 117 26.30 34.31 -28.24
N ALA A 118 27.30 33.95 -29.05
CA ALA A 118 27.51 32.56 -29.48
C ALA A 118 28.23 31.69 -28.43
N GLU A 119 29.11 32.28 -27.62
CA GLU A 119 29.88 31.56 -26.59
C GLU A 119 29.02 31.26 -25.34
N VAL A 120 28.17 32.22 -24.95
CA VAL A 120 27.27 32.10 -23.79
C VAL A 120 26.22 31.00 -24.02
N HIS A 121 25.73 30.85 -25.25
CA HIS A 121 24.79 29.77 -25.59
C HIS A 121 25.46 28.38 -25.59
N ARG A 122 26.75 28.28 -25.96
CA ARG A 122 27.50 27.01 -25.97
C ARG A 122 27.77 26.50 -24.55
N ARG A 123 28.13 27.41 -23.62
CA ARG A 123 28.40 27.07 -22.21
C ARG A 123 27.12 26.76 -21.43
N ALA A 124 26.01 27.44 -21.74
CA ALA A 124 24.70 27.14 -21.18
C ALA A 124 24.16 25.77 -21.63
N LYS A 125 24.28 25.40 -22.92
CA LYS A 125 23.88 24.06 -23.41
C LYS A 125 24.68 22.92 -22.77
N SER A 126 25.98 23.11 -22.56
CA SER A 126 26.84 22.12 -21.91
C SER A 126 26.46 21.90 -20.43
N ASN A 127 26.16 22.97 -19.70
CA ASN A 127 25.80 22.87 -18.29
C ASN A 127 24.37 22.39 -18.07
N ILE A 128 23.42 22.75 -18.96
CA ILE A 128 22.05 22.21 -18.96
C ILE A 128 22.06 20.74 -19.35
N GLY A 129 22.89 20.31 -20.31
CA GLY A 129 23.04 18.89 -20.64
C GLY A 129 23.60 18.07 -19.48
N ASN A 130 24.60 18.60 -18.77
CA ASN A 130 25.16 17.95 -17.60
C ASN A 130 24.22 17.98 -16.39
N PHE A 131 23.45 19.05 -16.19
CA PHE A 131 22.46 19.16 -15.12
C PHE A 131 21.21 18.32 -15.43
N ALA A 132 20.78 18.25 -16.68
CA ALA A 132 19.75 17.32 -17.14
C ALA A 132 20.21 15.87 -16.93
N ASN A 133 21.43 15.51 -17.33
CA ASN A 133 22.00 14.18 -17.06
C ASN A 133 22.17 13.88 -15.56
N LYS A 134 22.42 14.91 -14.73
CA LYS A 134 22.50 14.78 -13.26
C LYS A 134 21.11 14.66 -12.62
N ILE A 135 20.09 15.29 -13.19
CA ILE A 135 18.66 15.15 -12.82
C ILE A 135 18.09 13.80 -13.31
N THR A 136 18.57 13.28 -14.44
CA THR A 136 18.29 11.90 -14.90
C THR A 136 18.92 10.85 -13.98
N LEU A 137 19.88 11.22 -13.12
CA LEU A 137 20.68 10.27 -12.33
C LEU A 137 20.08 9.84 -10.97
N ALA A 138 18.81 10.13 -10.71
CA ALA A 138 18.08 9.52 -9.59
C ALA A 138 16.59 9.34 -9.90
N THR A 139 16.23 9.10 -11.17
CA THR A 139 14.87 8.67 -11.48
C THR A 139 14.76 7.19 -11.17
N THR A 140 14.46 6.85 -9.91
CA THR A 140 13.97 5.52 -9.57
C THR A 140 12.76 5.23 -10.46
N LEU A 141 12.87 4.23 -11.32
CA LEU A 141 11.80 3.89 -12.26
C LEU A 141 10.78 2.99 -11.60
N GLY A 142 9.54 3.03 -12.10
CA GLY A 142 8.40 2.41 -11.41
C GLY A 142 8.40 0.87 -11.42
N ASP A 143 9.14 0.26 -12.34
CA ASP A 143 9.22 -1.19 -12.52
C ASP A 143 10.41 -1.57 -13.40
N CYS A 144 10.71 -2.88 -13.46
CA CYS A 144 11.79 -3.41 -14.27
C CYS A 144 11.58 -3.19 -15.78
N ALA A 145 10.33 -3.11 -16.24
CA ALA A 145 10.04 -2.87 -17.65
C ALA A 145 10.45 -1.44 -18.06
N ALA A 146 10.28 -0.46 -17.17
CA ALA A 146 10.76 0.90 -17.37
C ALA A 146 12.29 0.97 -17.39
N TYR A 147 12.96 0.27 -16.47
CA TYR A 147 14.43 0.14 -16.51
C TYR A 147 14.91 -0.50 -17.81
N HIS A 148 14.26 -1.58 -18.25
CA HIS A 148 14.59 -2.26 -19.49
C HIS A 148 14.40 -1.33 -20.72
N ALA A 149 13.30 -0.58 -20.76
CA ALA A 149 13.06 0.42 -21.82
C ALA A 149 14.07 1.58 -21.80
N ALA A 150 14.62 1.91 -20.63
CA ALA A 150 15.71 2.89 -20.48
C ALA A 150 17.10 2.34 -20.86
N GLY A 151 17.19 1.06 -21.27
CA GLY A 151 18.43 0.44 -21.74
C GLY A 151 19.18 -0.38 -20.68
N HIS A 152 18.60 -0.58 -19.50
CA HIS A 152 19.17 -1.48 -18.49
C HIS A 152 18.89 -2.94 -18.86
N THR A 153 19.93 -3.67 -19.27
CA THR A 153 19.81 -5.02 -19.85
C THR A 153 20.40 -6.12 -18.98
N THR A 154 21.06 -5.78 -17.87
CA THR A 154 21.64 -6.76 -16.95
C THR A 154 20.67 -7.11 -15.84
N SER A 155 20.43 -8.41 -15.62
CA SER A 155 19.60 -8.88 -14.51
C SER A 155 20.25 -8.56 -13.16
N GLY A 156 19.45 -8.21 -12.16
CA GLY A 156 19.97 -7.81 -10.86
C GLY A 156 18.95 -7.16 -9.96
N VAL A 157 19.39 -6.63 -8.82
CA VAL A 157 18.53 -5.91 -7.89
C VAL A 157 18.44 -4.44 -8.31
N TYR A 158 17.23 -3.93 -8.43
CA TYR A 158 16.93 -2.54 -8.76
C TYR A 158 16.00 -1.93 -7.72
N THR A 159 16.14 -0.63 -7.49
CA THR A 159 15.22 0.14 -6.65
C THR A 159 14.05 0.64 -7.50
N LEU A 160 12.85 0.19 -7.17
CA LEU A 160 11.60 0.56 -7.84
C LEU A 160 10.89 1.65 -7.04
N ASP A 161 10.44 2.70 -7.73
CA ASP A 161 9.58 3.73 -7.15
C ASP A 161 8.12 3.28 -7.18
N LEU A 162 7.48 3.05 -6.03
CA LEU A 162 6.08 2.69 -5.89
C LEU A 162 5.18 3.92 -5.62
N SER A 163 5.62 5.11 -6.01
CA SER A 163 4.97 6.42 -5.82
C SER A 163 4.95 6.92 -4.38
N SER A 164 4.51 6.10 -3.41
CA SER A 164 4.52 6.48 -1.99
C SER A 164 5.73 5.96 -1.22
N THR A 165 6.44 4.99 -1.78
CA THR A 165 7.61 4.34 -1.18
C THR A 165 8.51 3.78 -2.27
N SER A 166 9.75 3.41 -1.93
CA SER A 166 10.63 2.65 -2.80
C SER A 166 10.81 1.23 -2.28
N VAL A 167 10.93 0.26 -3.19
CA VAL A 167 11.24 -1.14 -2.85
C VAL A 167 12.37 -1.65 -3.71
N GLU A 168 13.23 -2.50 -3.15
CA GLU A 168 14.21 -3.25 -3.96
C GLU A 168 13.56 -4.54 -4.48
N ALA A 169 13.75 -4.82 -5.77
CA ALA A 169 13.26 -6.04 -6.41
C ALA A 169 14.30 -6.59 -7.37
N TYR A 170 14.31 -7.91 -7.56
CA TYR A 170 15.10 -8.51 -8.63
C TYR A 170 14.40 -8.29 -9.97
N CYS A 171 15.12 -7.68 -10.90
CA CYS A 171 14.71 -7.54 -12.29
C CYS A 171 15.41 -8.59 -13.14
N ASP A 172 14.62 -9.43 -13.80
CA ASP A 172 15.10 -10.28 -14.88
C ASP A 172 15.03 -9.49 -16.19
N MET A 173 16.20 -9.11 -16.69
CA MET A 173 16.36 -8.29 -17.89
C MET A 173 16.78 -9.10 -19.12
N GLU A 174 17.14 -10.36 -18.93
CA GLU A 174 17.78 -11.18 -19.96
C GLU A 174 16.83 -12.24 -20.53
N ASN A 175 15.94 -12.79 -19.68
CA ASN A 175 15.06 -13.87 -20.11
C ASN A 175 13.75 -13.33 -20.68
N GLN A 176 13.25 -14.00 -21.72
CA GLN A 176 11.88 -13.86 -22.21
C GLN A 176 11.50 -12.40 -22.56
N GLY A 177 12.44 -11.67 -23.15
CA GLY A 177 12.28 -10.28 -23.57
C GLY A 177 12.59 -9.23 -22.50
N GLY A 178 13.00 -9.65 -21.30
CA GLY A 178 13.46 -8.76 -20.23
C GLY A 178 12.37 -7.90 -19.60
N GLY A 179 12.76 -7.11 -18.60
CA GLY A 179 11.87 -6.17 -17.92
C GLY A 179 10.90 -6.82 -16.94
N TRP A 180 11.20 -8.01 -16.45
CA TRP A 180 10.34 -8.73 -15.51
C TRP A 180 10.71 -8.37 -14.07
N THR A 181 9.75 -7.80 -13.34
CA THR A 181 9.87 -7.68 -11.88
C THR A 181 9.54 -9.02 -11.24
N VAL A 182 10.53 -9.65 -10.61
CA VAL A 182 10.33 -10.93 -9.92
C VAL A 182 9.70 -10.63 -8.55
N ILE A 183 8.50 -11.18 -8.31
CA ILE A 183 7.76 -10.97 -7.05
C ILE A 183 7.90 -12.14 -6.06
N GLN A 184 8.28 -13.32 -6.57
CA GLN A 184 8.54 -14.52 -5.78
C GLN A 184 9.59 -15.37 -6.50
N ARG A 185 10.53 -15.95 -5.74
CA ARG A 185 11.48 -16.94 -6.26
C ARG A 185 11.69 -18.10 -5.28
N ARG A 186 11.65 -19.33 -5.79
CA ARG A 186 12.06 -20.58 -5.12
C ARG A 186 13.16 -21.27 -5.93
N GLN A 187 14.16 -21.85 -5.28
CA GLN A 187 15.26 -22.54 -5.96
C GLN A 187 15.92 -23.64 -5.13
N ASP A 188 16.07 -23.46 -3.81
CA ASP A 188 16.94 -24.32 -2.97
C ASP A 188 16.33 -24.64 -1.59
N GLY A 189 15.19 -24.04 -1.23
CA GLY A 189 14.56 -24.22 0.07
C GLY A 189 15.29 -23.56 1.24
N SER A 190 16.26 -22.68 0.99
CA SER A 190 17.02 -21.97 2.02
C SER A 190 16.17 -21.01 2.86
N VAL A 191 15.05 -20.53 2.32
CA VAL A 191 14.14 -19.61 3.02
C VAL A 191 12.82 -20.33 3.33
N PRO A 192 12.36 -20.38 4.59
CA PRO A 192 11.07 -20.97 4.90
C PRO A 192 9.94 -20.04 4.45
N PHE A 193 8.94 -20.60 3.76
CA PHE A 193 7.73 -19.88 3.30
C PHE A 193 6.51 -20.13 4.22
N ASN A 194 6.65 -20.95 5.26
CA ASN A 194 5.66 -21.01 6.32
C ASN A 194 5.83 -19.80 7.24
N ARG A 195 5.14 -18.71 6.91
CA ARG A 195 5.32 -17.37 7.48
C ARG A 195 3.99 -16.78 7.92
N THR A 196 4.07 -15.79 8.81
CA THR A 196 2.91 -15.04 9.31
C THR A 196 2.34 -14.11 8.23
N TRP A 197 1.09 -13.65 8.44
CA TRP A 197 0.47 -12.66 7.55
C TRP A 197 1.29 -11.37 7.44
N GLU A 198 1.85 -10.89 8.55
CA GLU A 198 2.65 -9.65 8.55
C GLU A 198 3.92 -9.80 7.72
N GLU A 199 4.60 -10.94 7.79
CA GLU A 199 5.75 -11.24 6.94
C GLU A 199 5.36 -11.33 5.46
N TYR A 200 4.21 -11.93 5.12
CA TYR A 200 3.71 -11.93 3.75
C TYR A 200 3.32 -10.52 3.26
N LYS A 201 2.81 -9.67 4.15
CA LYS A 201 2.47 -8.28 3.84
C LYS A 201 3.71 -7.46 3.51
N LEU A 202 4.74 -7.53 4.35
CA LEU A 202 5.97 -6.75 4.22
C LEU A 202 6.98 -7.34 3.22
N GLY A 203 6.99 -8.66 3.06
CA GLY A 203 8.00 -9.38 2.29
C GLY A 203 9.07 -10.03 3.17
N PHE A 204 9.75 -11.04 2.63
CA PHE A 204 10.81 -11.78 3.32
C PHE A 204 11.76 -12.47 2.34
N GLY A 205 12.94 -12.85 2.81
CA GLY A 205 13.94 -13.61 2.05
C GLY A 205 15.08 -12.76 1.53
N ASN A 206 15.75 -13.22 0.48
CA ASN A 206 16.91 -12.57 -0.14
C ASN A 206 16.67 -12.39 -1.63
N LEU A 207 16.78 -11.16 -2.13
CA LEU A 207 16.57 -10.82 -3.55
C LEU A 207 17.56 -11.51 -4.51
N SER A 208 18.71 -11.96 -4.00
CA SER A 208 19.68 -12.78 -4.75
C SER A 208 19.41 -14.29 -4.68
N GLY A 209 18.38 -14.72 -3.94
CA GLY A 209 18.02 -16.13 -3.72
C GLY A 209 16.51 -16.33 -3.66
N GLU A 210 16.02 -16.97 -2.60
CA GLU A 210 14.58 -17.17 -2.38
C GLU A 210 13.95 -15.99 -1.64
N TYR A 211 12.82 -15.49 -2.13
CA TYR A 211 12.10 -14.40 -1.47
C TYR A 211 10.63 -14.28 -1.90
N TRP A 212 9.90 -13.48 -1.12
CA TRP A 212 8.59 -12.93 -1.41
C TRP A 212 8.66 -11.41 -1.30
N LEU A 213 8.26 -10.68 -2.34
CA LEU A 213 8.40 -9.22 -2.41
C LEU A 213 7.53 -8.48 -1.38
N GLY A 214 6.44 -9.09 -0.92
CA GLY A 214 5.49 -8.49 0.01
C GLY A 214 4.19 -8.09 -0.67
N ASN A 215 3.05 -8.45 -0.07
CA ASN A 215 1.72 -8.20 -0.63
C ASN A 215 1.44 -6.71 -0.81
N GLU A 216 1.90 -5.86 0.12
CA GLU A 216 1.73 -4.41 0.02
C GLU A 216 2.49 -3.86 -1.19
N ASN A 217 3.74 -4.30 -1.38
CA ASN A 217 4.58 -3.90 -2.50
C ASN A 217 4.00 -4.38 -3.83
N ILE A 218 3.52 -5.63 -3.89
CA ILE A 218 2.86 -6.18 -5.07
C ILE A 218 1.58 -5.39 -5.39
N HIS A 219 0.76 -5.10 -4.39
CA HIS A 219 -0.45 -4.29 -4.58
C HIS A 219 -0.14 -2.89 -5.11
N LEU A 220 0.86 -2.21 -4.54
CA LEU A 220 1.28 -0.89 -4.99
C LEU A 220 1.83 -0.92 -6.42
N LEU A 221 2.58 -1.96 -6.79
CA LEU A 221 3.05 -2.17 -8.17
C LEU A 221 1.88 -2.34 -9.13
N THR A 222 1.01 -3.32 -8.88
CA THR A 222 -0.05 -3.75 -9.81
C THR A 222 -1.22 -2.79 -9.92
N LYS A 223 -1.40 -1.89 -8.95
CA LYS A 223 -2.43 -0.84 -8.98
C LYS A 223 -2.17 0.23 -10.04
N ARG A 224 -0.91 0.47 -10.43
CA ARG A 224 -0.51 1.61 -11.27
C ARG A 224 -0.88 1.46 -12.74
N LYS A 225 -0.77 0.25 -13.28
CA LYS A 225 -1.06 -0.09 -14.68
C LYS A 225 -1.38 -1.57 -14.79
N ASN A 226 -1.73 -2.03 -15.99
CA ASN A 226 -1.98 -3.44 -16.21
C ASN A 226 -0.65 -4.20 -16.34
N TYR A 227 -0.49 -5.24 -15.53
CA TYR A 227 0.66 -6.15 -15.59
C TYR A 227 0.20 -7.53 -16.05
N LYS A 228 1.03 -8.18 -16.86
CA LYS A 228 0.94 -9.62 -17.10
C LYS A 228 1.67 -10.37 -16.00
N LEU A 229 1.15 -11.53 -15.60
CA LEU A 229 1.82 -12.44 -14.68
C LEU A 229 2.35 -13.63 -15.47
N ARG A 230 3.61 -13.99 -15.22
CA ARG A 230 4.20 -15.22 -15.73
C ARG A 230 4.67 -16.07 -14.56
N VAL A 231 4.22 -17.31 -14.52
CA VAL A 231 4.65 -18.31 -13.55
C VAL A 231 5.56 -19.29 -14.27
N VAL A 232 6.79 -19.43 -13.81
CA VAL A 232 7.77 -20.37 -14.35
C VAL A 232 8.00 -21.45 -13.30
N LEU A 233 7.90 -22.72 -13.71
CA LEU A 233 8.12 -23.89 -12.88
C LEU A 233 9.19 -24.76 -13.53
N GLU A 234 10.10 -25.28 -12.72
CA GLU A 234 11.11 -26.24 -13.15
C GLU A 234 10.96 -27.50 -12.32
N ASP A 235 11.00 -28.66 -12.97
CA ASP A 235 11.00 -29.95 -12.28
C ASP A 235 12.42 -30.39 -11.89
N PHE A 236 12.52 -31.47 -11.09
CA PHE A 236 13.81 -31.99 -10.62
C PHE A 236 14.70 -32.55 -11.75
N SER A 237 14.16 -32.73 -12.95
CA SER A 237 14.93 -33.13 -14.13
C SER A 237 15.45 -31.93 -14.94
N GLY A 238 15.15 -30.71 -14.50
CA GLY A 238 15.52 -29.45 -15.15
C GLY A 238 14.55 -29.03 -16.26
N ALA A 239 13.38 -29.68 -16.40
CA ALA A 239 12.42 -29.32 -17.42
C ALA A 239 11.56 -28.13 -16.96
N THR A 240 11.65 -27.03 -17.68
CA THR A 240 10.88 -25.81 -17.40
C THR A 240 9.53 -25.79 -18.09
N ARG A 241 8.49 -25.30 -17.42
CA ARG A 241 7.15 -25.00 -17.94
C ARG A 241 6.71 -23.62 -17.47
N PHE A 242 5.78 -22.99 -18.19
CA PHE A 242 5.26 -21.69 -17.79
C PHE A 242 3.75 -21.56 -18.02
N ALA A 243 3.14 -20.65 -17.27
CA ALA A 243 1.79 -20.15 -17.47
C ALA A 243 1.80 -18.63 -17.49
N GLU A 244 1.05 -18.03 -18.43
CA GLU A 244 0.92 -16.58 -18.54
C GLU A 244 -0.53 -16.14 -18.38
N TYR A 245 -0.72 -15.05 -17.63
CA TYR A 245 -1.99 -14.39 -17.42
C TYR A 245 -1.86 -12.95 -17.92
N SER A 246 -2.81 -12.51 -18.75
CA SER A 246 -2.77 -11.19 -19.38
C SER A 246 -2.90 -10.03 -18.38
N THR A 247 -3.50 -10.29 -17.21
CA THR A 247 -3.78 -9.28 -16.19
C THR A 247 -3.55 -9.88 -14.80
N PHE A 248 -2.85 -9.13 -13.94
CA PHE A 248 -2.63 -9.44 -12.52
C PHE A 248 -2.74 -8.17 -11.69
N ARG A 249 -3.45 -8.25 -10.56
CA ARG A 249 -3.67 -7.14 -9.62
C ARG A 249 -3.64 -7.60 -8.19
#